data_AF-A0A1Y0FZ71-F1
#
_entry.id   AF-A0A1Y0FZ71-F1
#
_cell.length_a   1.000
_cell.length_b   1.000
_cell.length_c   1.000
_cell.angle_alpha   90.00
_cell.angle_beta   90.00
_cell.angle_gamma   90.00
#
_symmetry.space_group_name_H-M   'P 1'
#
loop_
_entity.id
_entity.type
_entity.pdbx_description
1 polymer ?
#
loop_
_entity_poly.entity_id
_entity_poly.type
_entity_poly.pdbx_seq_one_letter_code
_entity_poly.pdbx_strand_id
1 'polypeptide(L)'
;MDEDMISEETEKTVRENLTSATVDKAYIDILLKAAEKFGKGAEDFVINNDLLDFQITPDTQKKLFKISYNHESQEVKRICEKKDVEKLYGKTDWDKLNSYIKDILIDLKFRGDYTSSARQIIQKSVADNDIVTFKKKIKDESHWKNVPSDRFKRRVSFIDKAPLPASK
;
A
#
# COMPACT_ATOMS: atom_id res chain seq x y z
N MET A 1 -20.04 -11.49 1.90
CA MET A 1 -19.68 -10.46 0.91
C MET A 1 -19.29 -9.27 1.73
N ASP A 2 -18.00 -9.15 2.03
CA ASP A 2 -17.48 -7.91 2.60
C ASP A 2 -17.15 -7.05 1.38
N GLU A 3 -18.10 -6.19 1.01
CA GLU A 3 -17.81 -5.02 0.19
C GLU A 3 -16.82 -4.20 1.03
N ASP A 4 -15.53 -4.42 0.79
CA ASP A 4 -14.46 -3.53 1.28
C ASP A 4 -14.72 -2.17 0.64
N MET A 5 -15.53 -1.39 1.36
CA MET A 5 -15.83 0.01 1.12
C MET A 5 -14.50 0.73 0.94
N ILE A 6 -14.15 1.00 -0.31
CA ILE A 6 -13.21 2.05 -0.66
C ILE A 6 -13.76 3.26 0.08
N SER A 7 -13.04 3.77 1.09
CA SER A 7 -13.43 5.05 1.67
C SER A 7 -13.28 6.04 0.54
N GLU A 8 -14.39 6.45 -0.08
CA GLU A 8 -14.39 7.56 -1.02
C GLU A 8 -13.75 8.74 -0.28
N GLU A 9 -12.53 9.11 -0.68
CA GLU A 9 -11.92 10.32 -0.17
C GLU A 9 -12.86 11.46 -0.57
N THR A 10 -13.48 12.09 0.43
CA THR A 10 -14.38 13.21 0.16
C THR A 10 -13.62 14.31 -0.59
N GLU A 11 -14.31 15.10 -1.40
CA GLU A 11 -13.70 16.25 -2.11
C GLU A 11 -12.89 17.14 -1.15
N LYS A 12 -13.37 17.30 0.08
CA LYS A 12 -12.67 18.02 1.16
C LYS A 12 -11.31 17.38 1.47
N THR A 13 -11.26 16.07 1.68
CA THR A 13 -10.01 15.34 1.96
C THR A 13 -9.03 15.44 0.80
N VAL A 14 -9.51 15.27 -0.43
CA VAL A 14 -8.66 15.39 -1.63
C VAL A 14 -8.06 16.80 -1.72
N ARG A 15 -8.87 17.84 -1.46
CA ARG A 15 -8.41 19.23 -1.47
C ARG A 15 -7.33 19.49 -0.42
N GLU A 16 -7.53 18.98 0.80
CA GLU A 16 -6.56 19.09 1.89
C GLU A 16 -5.25 18.37 1.55
N ASN A 17 -5.33 17.18 0.97
CA ASN A 17 -4.18 16.39 0.51
C ASN A 17 -3.38 17.14 -0.58
N LEU A 18 -4.04 17.65 -1.61
CA LEU A 18 -3.39 18.42 -2.68
C LEU A 18 -2.75 19.72 -2.15
N THR A 19 -3.45 20.41 -1.26
CA THR A 19 -2.95 21.67 -0.66
C THR A 19 -1.72 21.41 0.21
N SER A 20 -1.79 20.43 1.12
CA SER A 20 -0.68 20.08 2.02
C SER A 20 0.54 19.55 1.26
N ALA A 21 0.31 18.89 0.13
CA ALA A 21 1.37 18.44 -0.77
C ALA A 21 1.96 19.55 -1.65
N THR A 22 1.52 20.79 -1.52
CA THR A 22 2.01 21.94 -2.31
C THR A 22 1.78 21.77 -3.81
N VAL A 23 0.61 21.27 -4.19
CA VAL A 23 0.11 21.38 -5.56
C VAL A 23 -0.27 22.83 -5.82
N ASP A 24 0.02 23.34 -7.02
CA ASP A 24 -0.33 24.70 -7.39
C ASP A 24 -1.85 24.89 -7.34
N LYS A 25 -2.27 25.96 -6.65
CA LYS A 25 -3.67 26.31 -6.43
C LYS A 25 -4.45 26.45 -7.73
N ALA A 26 -3.81 26.89 -8.81
CA ALA A 26 -4.45 26.99 -10.13
C ALA A 26 -4.96 25.63 -10.63
N TYR A 27 -4.33 24.52 -10.20
CA TYR A 27 -4.68 23.17 -10.63
C TYR A 27 -5.55 22.41 -9.63
N ILE A 28 -5.65 22.84 -8.37
CA ILE A 28 -6.42 22.09 -7.34
C ILE A 28 -7.89 21.94 -7.75
N ASP A 29 -8.55 23.03 -8.16
CA ASP A 29 -9.97 22.98 -8.55
C ASP A 29 -10.21 22.19 -9.83
N ILE A 30 -9.19 22.09 -10.70
CA ILE A 30 -9.22 21.23 -11.88
C ILE A 30 -9.12 19.78 -11.40
N LEU A 31 -8.07 19.42 -10.67
CA LEU A 31 -7.79 18.05 -10.23
C LEU A 31 -8.89 17.45 -9.35
N LEU A 32 -9.61 18.26 -8.57
CA LEU A 32 -10.76 17.78 -7.80
C LEU A 32 -11.88 17.24 -8.69
N LYS A 33 -12.07 17.83 -9.88
CA LYS A 33 -13.05 17.34 -10.86
C LYS A 33 -12.58 16.05 -11.55
N ALA A 34 -11.33 15.63 -11.35
CA ALA A 34 -10.83 14.36 -11.86
C ALA A 34 -11.26 13.16 -10.99
N ALA A 35 -11.78 13.41 -9.79
CA ALA A 35 -12.26 12.36 -8.91
C ALA A 35 -13.27 11.44 -9.64
N GLU A 36 -13.21 10.14 -9.32
CA GLU A 36 -14.08 9.09 -9.89
C GLU A 36 -13.92 8.83 -11.40
N LYS A 37 -13.03 9.55 -12.10
CA LYS A 37 -12.78 9.29 -13.53
C LYS A 37 -11.82 8.13 -13.71
N PHE A 38 -12.17 7.23 -14.62
CA PHE A 38 -11.36 6.07 -15.00
C PHE A 38 -11.43 5.80 -16.51
N GLY A 39 -10.47 5.03 -17.03
CA GLY A 39 -10.40 4.65 -18.43
C GLY A 39 -10.47 5.86 -19.37
N LYS A 40 -11.32 5.79 -20.40
CA LYS A 40 -11.48 6.85 -21.39
C LYS A 40 -11.92 8.19 -20.78
N GLY A 41 -12.73 8.17 -19.72
CA GLY A 41 -13.16 9.39 -19.04
C GLY A 41 -12.02 10.13 -18.33
N ALA A 42 -11.02 9.40 -17.81
CA ALA A 42 -9.82 10.00 -17.24
C ALA A 42 -8.89 10.54 -18.33
N GLU A 43 -8.73 9.80 -19.43
CA GLU A 43 -7.96 10.25 -20.60
C GLU A 43 -8.53 11.56 -21.18
N ASP A 44 -9.84 11.59 -21.44
CA ASP A 44 -10.52 12.78 -21.97
C ASP A 44 -10.45 13.95 -20.99
N PHE A 45 -10.47 13.68 -19.68
CA PHE A 45 -10.31 14.73 -18.67
C PHE A 45 -8.93 15.39 -18.74
N VAL A 46 -7.86 14.62 -18.89
CA VAL A 46 -6.49 15.14 -19.03
C VAL A 46 -6.37 16.01 -20.27
N ILE A 47 -6.91 15.56 -21.41
CA ILE A 47 -6.89 16.30 -22.68
C ILE A 47 -7.72 17.59 -22.58
N ASN A 48 -8.97 17.49 -22.13
CA ASN A 48 -9.92 18.61 -22.12
C ASN A 48 -9.55 19.71 -21.12
N ASN A 49 -8.67 19.44 -20.15
CA ASN A 49 -8.20 20.42 -19.16
C ASN A 49 -6.73 20.81 -19.36
N ASP A 50 -6.14 20.49 -20.52
CA ASP A 50 -4.77 20.88 -20.89
C ASP A 50 -3.70 20.41 -19.86
N LEU A 51 -3.84 19.15 -19.41
CA LEU A 51 -2.97 18.56 -18.37
C LEU A 51 -1.89 17.63 -18.95
N LEU A 52 -1.70 17.57 -20.27
CA LEU A 52 -0.74 16.66 -20.90
C LEU A 52 0.71 16.95 -20.50
N ASP A 53 1.07 18.23 -20.42
CA ASP A 53 2.40 18.68 -20.01
C ASP A 53 2.46 19.10 -18.53
N PHE A 54 1.33 19.00 -17.81
CA PHE A 54 1.28 19.33 -16.39
C PHE A 54 2.08 18.31 -15.57
N GLN A 55 3.08 18.81 -14.84
CA GLN A 55 3.87 18.00 -13.92
C GLN A 55 3.99 18.68 -12.56
N ILE A 56 3.78 17.89 -11.52
CA ILE A 56 4.12 18.28 -10.15
C ILE A 56 5.60 18.01 -9.86
N THR A 57 6.18 18.84 -8.99
CA THR A 57 7.59 18.71 -8.61
C THR A 57 7.87 17.39 -7.89
N PRO A 58 9.12 16.88 -7.92
CA PRO A 58 9.50 15.69 -7.14
C PRO A 58 9.17 15.78 -5.65
N ASP A 59 9.28 16.97 -5.05
CA ASP A 59 8.93 17.18 -3.65
C ASP A 59 7.42 17.07 -3.41
N THR A 60 6.60 17.62 -4.31
CA THR A 60 5.13 17.46 -4.29
C THR A 60 4.74 16.00 -4.48
N GLN A 61 5.36 15.28 -5.42
CA GLN A 61 5.15 13.84 -5.62
C GLN A 61 5.46 13.05 -4.35
N LYS A 62 6.59 13.33 -3.69
CA LYS A 62 6.99 12.68 -2.44
C LYS A 62 6.00 12.96 -1.30
N LYS A 63 5.46 14.17 -1.21
CA LYS A 63 4.44 14.53 -0.20
C LYS A 63 3.14 13.76 -0.44
N LEU A 64 2.63 13.75 -1.67
CA LEU A 64 1.44 12.97 -2.03
C LEU A 64 1.64 11.48 -1.76
N PHE A 65 2.79 10.94 -2.19
CA PHE A 65 3.13 9.54 -1.95
C PHE A 65 3.14 9.20 -0.45
N LYS A 66 3.69 10.07 0.41
CA LYS A 66 3.68 9.84 1.87
C LYS A 66 2.27 9.81 2.45
N ILE A 67 1.35 10.61 1.94
CA ILE A 67 -0.06 10.60 2.37
C ILE A 67 -0.67 9.24 2.04
N SER A 68 -0.59 8.81 0.78
CA SER A 68 -1.12 7.51 0.35
C SER A 68 -0.43 6.33 1.07
N TYR A 69 0.89 6.39 1.23
CA TYR A 69 1.65 5.36 1.95
C TYR A 69 1.22 5.25 3.42
N ASN A 70 0.99 6.37 4.10
CA ASN A 70 0.50 6.36 5.47
C ASN A 70 -0.91 5.77 5.56
N HIS A 71 -1.79 6.10 4.62
CA HIS A 71 -3.12 5.48 4.56
C HIS A 71 -3.02 3.97 4.44
N GLU A 72 -2.23 3.46 3.49
CA GLU A 72 -2.05 2.01 3.33
C GLU A 72 -1.40 1.36 4.55
N SER A 73 -0.47 2.04 5.23
CA SER A 73 0.08 1.57 6.50
C SER A 73 -0.98 1.43 7.59
N GLN A 74 -1.92 2.37 7.70
CA GLN A 74 -3.01 2.28 8.67
C GLN A 74 -3.97 1.16 8.30
N GLU A 75 -4.25 0.95 7.01
CA GLU A 75 -5.11 -0.15 6.56
C GLU A 75 -4.48 -1.52 6.84
N VAL A 76 -3.18 -1.69 6.61
CA VAL A 76 -2.48 -2.92 7.00
C VAL A 76 -2.56 -3.14 8.50
N LYS A 77 -2.31 -2.10 9.31
CA LYS A 77 -2.41 -2.19 10.77
C LYS A 77 -3.82 -2.64 11.18
N ARG A 78 -4.85 -1.96 10.67
CA ARG A 78 -6.27 -2.27 10.92
C ARG A 78 -6.59 -3.73 10.57
N ILE A 79 -6.11 -4.23 9.43
CA ILE A 79 -6.31 -5.62 9.01
C ILE A 79 -5.59 -6.59 9.96
N CYS A 80 -4.34 -6.34 10.32
CA CYS A 80 -3.56 -7.23 11.19
C CYS A 80 -4.11 -7.31 12.62
N GLU A 81 -4.77 -6.24 13.08
CA GLU A 81 -5.37 -6.11 14.41
C GLU A 81 -6.87 -6.45 14.43
N LYS A 82 -7.47 -6.78 13.28
CA LYS A 82 -8.89 -7.15 13.17
C LYS A 82 -9.16 -8.44 13.94
N LYS A 83 -10.28 -8.51 14.67
CA LYS A 83 -10.57 -9.60 15.62
C LYS A 83 -10.66 -10.99 15.01
N ASP A 84 -11.20 -11.10 13.81
CA ASP A 84 -11.22 -12.35 13.03
C ASP A 84 -9.80 -12.79 12.62
N VAL A 85 -8.97 -11.85 12.18
CA VAL A 85 -7.55 -12.09 11.84
C VAL A 85 -6.76 -12.51 13.08
N GLU A 86 -6.94 -11.80 14.20
CA GLU A 86 -6.32 -12.14 15.50
C GLU A 86 -6.71 -13.56 15.94
N LYS A 87 -7.99 -13.93 15.80
CA LYS A 87 -8.48 -15.27 16.16
C LYS A 87 -7.87 -16.37 15.29
N LEU A 88 -7.66 -16.12 14.00
CA LEU A 88 -7.14 -17.11 13.06
C LEU A 88 -5.62 -17.27 13.14
N TYR A 89 -4.89 -16.18 13.32
CA TYR A 89 -3.44 -16.16 13.13
C TYR A 89 -2.67 -15.75 14.38
N GLY A 90 -3.33 -15.26 15.42
CA GLY A 90 -2.71 -14.70 16.61
C GLY A 90 -2.64 -13.17 16.57
N LYS A 91 -2.33 -12.58 17.73
CA LYS A 91 -2.24 -11.13 17.90
C LYS A 91 -0.98 -10.58 17.23
N THR A 92 -1.16 -9.59 16.36
CA THR A 92 -0.05 -8.81 15.80
C THR A 92 0.25 -7.63 16.73
N ASP A 93 1.47 -7.56 17.28
CA ASP A 93 1.97 -6.34 17.96
C ASP A 93 2.56 -5.41 16.88
N TRP A 94 1.70 -4.56 16.30
CA TRP A 94 2.11 -3.70 15.18
C TRP A 94 3.28 -2.81 15.56
N ASP A 95 3.32 -2.25 16.76
CA ASP A 95 4.37 -1.29 17.12
C ASP A 95 5.75 -1.96 17.21
N LYS A 96 5.80 -3.24 17.65
CA LYS A 96 7.05 -4.03 17.74
C LYS A 96 7.33 -4.95 16.54
N LEU A 97 6.44 -4.98 15.54
CA LEU A 97 6.63 -5.80 14.35
C LEU A 97 7.89 -5.40 13.59
N ASN A 98 8.65 -6.38 13.11
CA ASN A 98 9.87 -6.19 12.34
C ASN A 98 9.61 -5.24 11.14
N SER A 99 10.47 -4.24 10.97
CA SER A 99 10.28 -3.19 9.95
C SER A 99 10.23 -3.75 8.53
N TYR A 100 10.98 -4.81 8.22
CA TYR A 100 10.94 -5.44 6.90
C TYR A 100 9.61 -6.16 6.65
N ILE A 101 9.01 -6.74 7.69
CA ILE A 101 7.66 -7.32 7.59
C ILE A 101 6.66 -6.19 7.32
N LYS A 102 6.70 -5.09 8.10
CA LYS A 102 5.82 -3.93 7.89
C LYS A 102 5.91 -3.41 6.46
N ASP A 103 7.12 -3.13 5.98
CA ASP A 103 7.33 -2.55 4.65
C ASP A 103 6.79 -3.46 3.54
N ILE A 104 7.00 -4.78 3.63
CA ILE A 104 6.44 -5.73 2.66
C ILE A 104 4.91 -5.80 2.77
N LEU A 105 4.32 -5.78 3.96
CA LEU A 105 2.85 -5.79 4.08
C LEU A 105 2.22 -4.54 3.48
N ILE A 106 2.82 -3.37 3.71
CA ILE A 106 2.39 -2.11 3.11
C ILE A 106 2.54 -2.18 1.58
N ASP A 107 3.67 -2.69 1.10
CA ASP A 107 3.91 -2.90 -0.33
C ASP A 107 2.89 -3.85 -0.98
N LEU A 108 2.53 -4.93 -0.30
CA LEU A 108 1.51 -5.88 -0.73
C LEU A 108 0.14 -5.19 -0.79
N LYS A 109 -0.22 -4.43 0.24
CA LYS A 109 -1.52 -3.74 0.30
C LYS A 109 -1.63 -2.66 -0.78
N PHE A 110 -0.61 -1.81 -0.93
CA PHE A 110 -0.53 -0.75 -1.95
C PHE A 110 -0.68 -1.30 -3.38
N ARG A 111 -0.23 -2.55 -3.61
CA ARG A 111 -0.30 -3.22 -4.91
C ARG A 111 -1.57 -4.06 -5.12
N GLY A 112 -2.42 -4.19 -4.12
CA GLY A 112 -3.57 -5.09 -4.14
C GLY A 112 -3.23 -6.57 -3.94
N ASP A 113 -1.99 -6.91 -3.58
CA ASP A 113 -1.53 -8.28 -3.37
C ASP A 113 -1.86 -8.81 -1.95
N TYR A 114 -2.21 -7.93 -1.00
CA TYR A 114 -2.54 -8.31 0.39
C TYR A 114 -3.97 -8.83 0.56
N THR A 115 -4.31 -9.84 -0.23
CA THR A 115 -5.64 -10.48 -0.26
C THR A 115 -5.84 -11.46 0.91
N SER A 116 -7.08 -11.93 1.09
CA SER A 116 -7.39 -12.99 2.06
C SER A 116 -6.55 -14.26 1.83
N SER A 117 -6.35 -14.67 0.57
CA SER A 117 -5.51 -15.82 0.22
C SER A 117 -4.04 -15.59 0.54
N ALA A 118 -3.51 -14.38 0.28
CA ALA A 118 -2.15 -14.03 0.69
C ALA A 118 -1.98 -14.07 2.21
N ARG A 119 -2.98 -13.59 2.98
CA ARG A 119 -2.96 -13.64 4.45
C ARG A 119 -2.97 -15.07 5.00
N GLN A 120 -3.70 -16.00 4.39
CA GLN A 120 -3.62 -17.42 4.77
C GLN A 120 -2.19 -17.96 4.71
N ILE A 121 -1.39 -17.47 3.77
CA ILE A 121 0.02 -17.85 3.63
C ILE A 121 0.85 -17.14 4.70
N ILE A 122 0.82 -15.81 4.78
CA ILE A 122 1.83 -15.04 5.53
C ILE A 122 1.44 -14.59 6.93
N GLN A 123 0.15 -14.46 7.26
CA GLN A 123 -0.30 -13.74 8.46
C GLN A 123 0.17 -14.39 9.76
N LYS A 124 0.26 -15.72 9.84
CA LYS A 124 0.75 -16.39 11.05
C LYS A 124 2.18 -15.94 11.42
N SER A 125 3.07 -15.89 10.43
CA SER A 125 4.44 -15.40 10.62
C SER A 125 4.52 -13.90 10.90
N VAL A 126 3.50 -13.12 10.49
CA VAL A 126 3.37 -11.71 10.87
C VAL A 126 3.01 -11.59 12.36
N ALA A 127 1.98 -12.31 12.81
CA ALA A 127 1.55 -12.29 14.21
C ALA A 127 2.66 -12.76 15.17
N ASP A 128 3.43 -13.78 14.76
CA ASP A 128 4.55 -14.30 15.53
C ASP A 128 5.81 -13.42 15.47
N ASN A 129 5.81 -12.35 14.65
CA ASN A 129 7.00 -11.56 14.32
C ASN A 129 8.17 -12.42 13.80
N ASP A 130 7.86 -13.52 13.10
CA ASP A 130 8.81 -14.51 12.61
C ASP A 130 9.29 -14.11 11.21
N ILE A 131 10.37 -13.31 11.18
CA ILE A 131 11.02 -12.87 9.95
C ILE A 131 11.56 -14.03 9.10
N VAL A 132 11.94 -15.15 9.71
CA VAL A 132 12.54 -16.30 8.99
C VAL A 132 11.47 -17.00 8.17
N THR A 133 10.35 -17.34 8.81
CA THR A 133 9.21 -17.96 8.12
C THR A 133 8.57 -17.00 7.12
N PHE A 134 8.42 -15.73 7.50
CA PHE A 134 7.87 -14.72 6.60
C PHE A 134 8.72 -14.58 5.33
N LYS A 135 10.04 -14.45 5.49
CA LYS A 135 11.01 -14.38 4.38
C LYS A 135 10.90 -15.58 3.45
N LYS A 136 10.81 -16.79 3.99
CA LYS A 136 10.63 -18.01 3.18
C LYS A 136 9.37 -17.94 2.31
N LYS A 137 8.24 -17.48 2.87
CA LYS A 137 6.96 -17.37 2.16
C LYS A 137 6.96 -16.28 1.09
N ILE A 138 7.59 -15.14 1.36
CA ILE A 138 7.76 -14.05 0.38
C ILE A 138 8.62 -14.50 -0.80
N LYS A 139 9.63 -15.35 -0.56
CA LYS A 139 10.54 -15.85 -1.59
C LYS A 139 10.00 -17.01 -2.43
N ASP A 140 8.85 -17.57 -2.06
CA ASP A 140 8.22 -18.65 -2.80
C ASP A 140 7.30 -18.08 -3.88
N GLU A 141 7.80 -18.05 -5.12
CA GLU A 141 7.10 -17.51 -6.29
C GLU A 141 5.74 -18.18 -6.55
N SER A 142 5.54 -19.42 -6.09
CA SER A 142 4.27 -20.13 -6.28
C SER A 142 3.10 -19.47 -5.54
N HIS A 143 3.38 -18.66 -4.51
CA HIS A 143 2.40 -17.85 -3.78
C HIS A 143 2.06 -16.52 -4.50
N TRP A 144 2.83 -16.13 -5.51
CA TRP A 144 2.80 -14.79 -6.12
C TRP A 144 2.62 -14.83 -7.64
N LYS A 145 1.88 -15.82 -8.16
CA LYS A 145 1.76 -16.09 -9.62
C LYS A 145 1.30 -14.90 -10.46
N ASN A 146 0.50 -14.00 -9.90
CA ASN A 146 -0.04 -12.83 -10.60
C ASN A 146 0.81 -11.57 -10.39
N VAL A 147 1.91 -11.66 -9.63
CA VAL A 147 2.82 -10.54 -9.38
C VAL A 147 3.83 -10.46 -10.52
N PRO A 148 4.04 -9.28 -11.14
CA PRO A 148 5.06 -9.11 -12.17
C PRO A 148 6.46 -9.52 -11.68
N SER A 149 7.23 -10.21 -12.53
CA SER A 149 8.55 -10.77 -12.14
C SER A 149 9.52 -9.74 -11.55
N ASP A 150 9.60 -8.53 -12.13
CA ASP A 150 10.42 -7.44 -11.56
C ASP A 150 10.00 -7.10 -10.12
N ARG A 151 8.69 -7.02 -9.88
CA ARG A 151 8.15 -6.70 -8.56
C ARG A 151 8.47 -7.79 -7.54
N PHE A 152 8.30 -9.05 -7.92
CA PHE A 152 8.68 -10.18 -7.09
C PHE A 152 10.17 -10.13 -6.72
N LYS A 153 11.06 -9.94 -7.72
CA LYS A 153 12.51 -9.82 -7.49
C LYS A 153 12.88 -8.68 -6.54
N ARG A 154 12.20 -7.53 -6.64
CA ARG A 154 12.41 -6.40 -5.72
C ARG A 154 12.02 -6.75 -4.29
N ARG A 155 10.89 -7.45 -4.07
CA ARG A 155 10.48 -7.93 -2.74
C ARG A 155 11.49 -8.91 -2.16
N VAL A 156 11.96 -9.86 -2.97
CA VAL A 156 13.00 -10.82 -2.58
C VAL A 156 14.29 -10.10 -2.17
N SER A 157 14.78 -9.18 -3.02
CA SER A 157 15.98 -8.40 -2.73
C SER A 157 15.85 -7.54 -1.48
N PHE A 158 14.66 -6.98 -1.21
CA PHE A 158 14.40 -6.21 -0.01
C PHE A 158 14.40 -7.09 1.25
N ILE A 159 13.63 -8.19 1.24
CA ILE A 159 13.50 -9.06 2.42
C ILE A 159 14.80 -9.84 2.69
N ASP A 160 15.66 -10.01 1.70
CA ASP A 160 16.98 -10.62 1.88
C ASP A 160 17.92 -9.79 2.78
N LYS A 161 17.69 -8.47 2.87
CA LYS A 161 18.43 -7.55 3.76
C LYS A 161 17.94 -7.59 5.21
N ALA A 162 16.84 -8.28 5.50
CA ALA A 162 16.30 -8.35 6.85
C ALA A 162 17.28 -9.06 7.81
N PRO A 163 17.57 -8.47 8.98
CA PRO A 163 18.45 -9.11 9.96
C PRO A 163 17.78 -10.38 10.48
N LEU A 164 18.53 -11.49 10.48
CA LEU A 164 18.08 -12.72 11.10
C LEU A 164 18.30 -12.65 12.62
N PRO A 165 17.43 -13.25 13.43
CA PRO A 165 17.67 -13.38 14.85
C PRO A 165 19.00 -14.11 15.08
N ALA A 166 19.78 -13.65 16.06
CA ALA A 166 21.02 -14.32 16.43
C ALA A 166 20.71 -15.79 16.78
N SER A 167 21.51 -16.71 16.23
CA SER A 167 21.45 -18.12 16.61
C SER A 167 21.69 -18.21 18.12
N LYS A 168 20.73 -18.81 18.84
CA LYS A 168 20.89 -19.18 20.24
C LYS A 168 21.80 -20.40 20.36
#